data_AF-A0A1F5Z6C6-F1
#
_entry.id   AF-A0A1F5Z6C6-F1
#
_cell.length_a   1.000
_cell.length_b   1.000
_cell.length_c   1.000
_cell.angle_alpha   90.00
_cell.angle_beta   90.00
_cell.angle_gamma   90.00
#
_symmetry.space_group_name_H-M   'P 1'
#
loop_
_entity.id
_entity.type
_entity.pdbx_description
1 polymer ?
#
loop_
_entity_poly.entity_id
_entity_poly.type
_entity_poly.pdbx_seq_one_letter_code
_entity_poly.pdbx_strand_id
1 'polypeptide(L)'
;MSDTVSGEFRISLSIISLAIITVGLLTTSYLVRNNQDIRKKAVISTSLTVRVSKNFVLPGESYNLYVFDQKSPQHGYTGQLEVQTGTYTGIWKDFSGNPVQVNNGVAVINVPSGTASFTTPSARFRPYPNTYGFDWSNDISQAVGTTTGLTDMANYYKMPTSNILFEGKNYTYSTPVSFKTVIGFEGASNLCSLGNGQVMYFIKDKPEGYWGPSYSWTGIQSSHKRNLRWPLVNFTQKSGWYDNYLTASGDIHYNYNPTKPLTPEYGFALGQIVFHRYYSNNPSLPGYFLTPRYVGKGWGHSNAKQNAPASATLDYCSVGPDPNSNGTWAVHADQMSISGYSDTIRLRYYEGGAGFPTNDSVSVLREDWYFAKNVGLVRIDVKNFCTKSTSNAYCKPCVEDPDCTYAEQISAPHVRLTRTGPYVIPTNTPVPPPATKTPTKTPSPLPPTLTPTKTPTKTPTKTPTPTKSPSPTKTPTPILSITPTPPPAFTPTPILTLTPTPSFTPSPTLTPTIAGKPGDANGDNKVDGIDYIVWLNHYNQTTTSGPLHGDFNNSGFVDGLDYIIWLNNY
;
A
#
# COMPACT_ATOMS: atom_id res chain seq x y z
N MET A 1 -62.23 -11.10 -77.11
CA MET A 1 -61.38 -10.16 -76.36
C MET A 1 -60.84 -10.89 -75.14
N SER A 2 -59.79 -11.67 -75.38
CA SER A 2 -58.97 -12.38 -74.39
C SER A 2 -57.55 -11.94 -74.69
N ASP A 3 -56.71 -11.85 -73.66
CA ASP A 3 -55.26 -11.65 -73.72
C ASP A 3 -54.76 -10.20 -73.77
N THR A 4 -54.78 -9.51 -72.62
CA THR A 4 -53.89 -8.35 -72.35
C THR A 4 -53.59 -8.07 -70.87
N VAL A 5 -53.63 -9.08 -69.96
CA VAL A 5 -53.39 -8.84 -68.51
C VAL A 5 -52.38 -9.80 -67.86
N SER A 6 -51.35 -10.28 -68.61
CA SER A 6 -50.30 -11.14 -68.02
C SER A 6 -48.86 -10.60 -68.14
N GLY A 7 -48.65 -9.52 -68.89
CA GLY A 7 -47.32 -8.95 -69.14
C GLY A 7 -46.83 -7.96 -68.06
N GLU A 8 -47.68 -7.07 -67.55
CA GLU A 8 -47.24 -6.01 -66.63
C GLU A 8 -47.03 -6.49 -65.18
N PHE A 9 -47.70 -7.58 -64.78
CA PHE A 9 -47.57 -8.10 -63.41
C PHE A 9 -46.26 -8.86 -63.17
N ARG A 10 -45.63 -9.40 -64.23
CA ARG A 10 -44.35 -10.11 -64.13
C ARG A 10 -43.12 -9.20 -64.15
N ILE A 11 -43.23 -8.01 -64.73
CA ILE A 11 -42.14 -7.03 -64.75
C ILE A 11 -42.01 -6.31 -63.39
N SER A 12 -43.13 -6.02 -62.72
CA SER A 12 -43.12 -5.40 -61.39
C SER A 12 -42.54 -6.29 -60.30
N LEU A 13 -42.77 -7.61 -60.30
CA LEU A 13 -42.17 -8.50 -59.31
C LEU A 13 -40.66 -8.68 -59.48
N SER A 14 -40.14 -8.67 -60.72
CA SER A 14 -38.70 -8.80 -60.99
C SER A 14 -37.91 -7.55 -60.60
N ILE A 15 -38.48 -6.35 -60.79
CA ILE A 15 -37.84 -5.10 -60.39
C ILE A 15 -37.85 -4.94 -58.86
N ILE A 16 -38.94 -5.33 -58.20
CA ILE A 16 -39.02 -5.34 -56.73
C ILE A 16 -38.04 -6.37 -56.13
N SER A 17 -37.91 -7.54 -56.73
CA SER A 17 -36.94 -8.57 -56.29
C SER A 17 -35.49 -8.10 -56.45
N LEU A 18 -35.16 -7.40 -57.55
CA LEU A 18 -33.82 -6.88 -57.78
C LEU A 18 -33.47 -5.71 -56.84
N ALA A 19 -34.46 -4.85 -56.52
CA ALA A 19 -34.33 -3.75 -55.55
C ALA A 19 -34.14 -4.27 -54.12
N ILE A 20 -34.86 -5.32 -53.73
CA ILE A 20 -34.71 -5.94 -52.40
C ILE A 20 -33.34 -6.63 -52.27
N ILE A 21 -32.84 -7.27 -53.33
CA ILE A 21 -31.50 -7.88 -53.34
C ILE A 21 -30.39 -6.82 -53.31
N THR A 22 -30.53 -5.69 -54.01
CA THR A 22 -29.54 -4.60 -53.98
C THR A 22 -29.55 -3.83 -52.65
N VAL A 23 -30.71 -3.58 -52.05
CA VAL A 23 -30.80 -3.02 -50.69
C VAL A 23 -30.28 -4.02 -49.66
N GLY A 24 -30.53 -5.31 -49.82
CA GLY A 24 -29.98 -6.40 -48.99
C GLY A 24 -28.45 -6.50 -49.09
N LEU A 25 -27.87 -6.36 -50.29
CA LEU A 25 -26.42 -6.37 -50.51
C LEU A 25 -25.74 -5.08 -50.02
N LEU A 26 -26.39 -3.91 -50.17
CA LEU A 26 -25.88 -2.64 -49.63
C LEU A 26 -25.97 -2.61 -48.10
N THR A 27 -27.04 -3.12 -47.50
CA THR A 27 -27.19 -3.22 -46.05
C THR A 27 -26.26 -4.27 -45.44
N THR A 28 -26.05 -5.42 -46.08
CA THR A 28 -25.04 -6.39 -45.63
C THR A 28 -23.63 -5.88 -45.84
N SER A 29 -23.33 -5.16 -46.93
CA SER A 29 -22.01 -4.52 -47.12
C SER A 29 -21.76 -3.39 -46.13
N TYR A 30 -22.79 -2.62 -45.78
CA TYR A 30 -22.74 -1.58 -44.75
C TYR A 30 -22.59 -2.18 -43.35
N LEU A 31 -23.33 -3.25 -43.04
CA LEU A 31 -23.22 -3.98 -41.77
C LEU A 31 -21.88 -4.72 -41.65
N VAL A 32 -21.31 -5.24 -42.75
CA VAL A 32 -19.99 -5.90 -42.76
C VAL A 32 -18.86 -4.87 -42.64
N ARG A 33 -18.93 -3.70 -43.31
CA ARG A 33 -17.98 -2.60 -43.08
C ARG A 33 -18.07 -2.05 -41.67
N ASN A 34 -19.28 -1.81 -41.17
CA ASN A 34 -19.48 -1.33 -39.81
C ASN A 34 -19.05 -2.39 -38.79
N ASN A 35 -19.24 -3.69 -39.05
CA ASN A 35 -18.72 -4.75 -38.19
C ASN A 35 -17.20 -4.92 -38.28
N GLN A 36 -16.55 -4.60 -39.41
CA GLN A 36 -15.09 -4.56 -39.49
C GLN A 36 -14.50 -3.32 -38.78
N ASP A 37 -15.16 -2.16 -38.87
CA ASP A 37 -14.78 -0.94 -38.12
C ASP A 37 -15.11 -1.04 -36.62
N ILE A 38 -16.19 -1.74 -36.24
CA ILE A 38 -16.54 -2.05 -34.86
C ILE A 38 -15.61 -3.13 -34.29
N ARG A 39 -15.14 -4.10 -35.10
CA ARG A 39 -14.11 -5.07 -34.68
C ARG A 39 -12.72 -4.45 -34.54
N LYS A 40 -12.41 -3.35 -35.23
CA LYS A 40 -11.20 -2.53 -34.92
C LYS A 40 -11.36 -1.70 -33.64
N LYS A 41 -12.59 -1.49 -33.17
CA LYS A 41 -12.92 -0.86 -31.87
C LYS A 41 -13.24 -1.87 -30.76
N ALA A 42 -12.93 -3.15 -30.97
CA ALA A 42 -13.05 -4.17 -29.93
C ALA A 42 -11.99 -3.93 -28.84
N VAL A 43 -12.38 -3.17 -27.80
CA VAL A 43 -11.83 -3.15 -26.44
C VAL A 43 -10.30 -3.18 -26.37
N ILE A 44 -9.64 -2.26 -27.07
CA ILE A 44 -8.33 -1.78 -26.65
C ILE A 44 -8.66 -0.73 -25.59
N SER A 45 -8.14 -0.85 -24.36
CA SER A 45 -8.16 0.30 -23.48
C SER A 45 -7.56 1.48 -24.24
N THR A 46 -8.37 2.51 -24.44
CA THR A 46 -8.02 3.64 -25.30
C THR A 46 -7.03 4.56 -24.62
N SER A 47 -6.67 4.35 -23.35
CA SER A 47 -5.76 5.23 -22.61
C SER A 47 -4.57 4.47 -22.05
N LEU A 48 -3.44 5.15 -21.89
CA LEU A 48 -2.29 4.62 -21.16
C LEU A 48 -2.49 4.80 -19.65
N THR A 49 -1.82 3.97 -18.86
CA THR A 49 -1.60 4.19 -17.44
C THR A 49 -0.16 4.68 -17.28
N VAL A 50 0.01 5.95 -16.91
CA VAL A 50 1.34 6.58 -16.82
C VAL A 50 1.61 7.05 -15.41
N ARG A 51 2.79 6.70 -14.88
CA ARG A 51 3.25 6.95 -13.50
C ARG A 51 4.70 7.40 -13.47
N VAL A 52 5.12 8.08 -12.40
CA VAL A 52 6.53 8.49 -12.20
C VAL A 52 7.11 7.86 -10.95
N SER A 53 8.40 7.54 -11.02
CA SER A 53 9.14 7.05 -9.86
C SER A 53 9.53 8.16 -8.91
N LYS A 54 9.47 9.44 -9.26
CA LYS A 54 9.75 10.56 -8.35
C LYS A 54 8.86 11.75 -8.72
N ASN A 55 8.25 12.40 -7.73
CA ASN A 55 7.58 13.68 -7.96
C ASN A 55 8.45 14.88 -7.61
N PHE A 56 9.50 14.71 -6.79
CA PHE A 56 10.47 15.77 -6.48
C PHE A 56 11.83 15.28 -6.93
N VAL A 57 12.49 16.03 -7.81
CA VAL A 57 13.76 15.62 -8.41
C VAL A 57 14.81 16.66 -8.09
N LEU A 58 15.90 16.21 -7.45
CA LEU A 58 17.05 17.05 -7.14
C LEU A 58 17.93 17.24 -8.39
N PRO A 59 18.75 18.30 -8.43
CA PRO A 59 19.69 18.51 -9.52
C PRO A 59 20.63 17.30 -9.68
N GLY A 60 20.77 16.80 -10.91
CA GLY A 60 21.66 15.67 -11.22
C GLY A 60 21.07 14.28 -10.98
N GLU A 61 19.83 14.17 -10.49
CA GLU A 61 19.15 12.88 -10.33
C GLU A 61 18.50 12.38 -11.62
N SER A 62 17.94 11.17 -11.56
CA SER A 62 17.01 10.66 -12.56
C SER A 62 15.70 10.19 -11.93
N TYR A 63 14.65 10.12 -12.75
CA TYR A 63 13.37 9.50 -12.41
C TYR A 63 12.88 8.62 -13.56
N ASN A 64 12.12 7.57 -13.24
CA ASN A 64 11.54 6.68 -14.23
C ASN A 64 10.10 7.10 -14.51
N LEU A 65 9.70 7.00 -15.77
CA LEU A 65 8.31 6.97 -16.19
C LEU A 65 7.90 5.52 -16.41
N TYR A 66 6.87 5.07 -15.70
CA TYR A 66 6.24 3.76 -15.92
C TYR A 66 4.98 3.94 -16.76
N VAL A 67 4.86 3.16 -17.84
CA VAL A 67 3.83 3.33 -18.86
C VAL A 67 3.27 1.97 -19.22
N PHE A 68 1.98 1.78 -18.98
CA PHE A 68 1.31 0.51 -19.21
C PHE A 68 0.09 0.69 -20.11
N ASP A 69 -0.24 -0.35 -20.88
CA ASP A 69 -1.59 -0.48 -21.39
C ASP A 69 -2.54 -0.88 -20.25
N GLN A 70 -3.84 -0.56 -20.36
CA GLN A 70 -4.80 -1.01 -19.35
C GLN A 70 -5.41 -2.37 -19.67
N LYS A 71 -4.81 -3.15 -20.57
CA LYS A 71 -5.24 -4.54 -20.76
C LYS A 71 -4.82 -5.31 -19.51
N SER A 72 -5.59 -6.31 -19.12
CA SER A 72 -5.21 -7.21 -18.03
C SER A 72 -4.72 -8.52 -18.65
N PRO A 73 -3.51 -9.00 -18.33
CA PRO A 73 -2.50 -8.36 -17.49
C PRO A 73 -1.93 -7.09 -18.14
N GLN A 74 -1.50 -6.11 -17.33
CA GLN A 74 -0.94 -4.85 -17.84
C GLN A 74 0.38 -5.12 -18.57
N HIS A 75 0.49 -4.68 -19.82
CA HIS A 75 1.71 -4.81 -20.62
C HIS A 75 2.48 -3.49 -20.61
N GLY A 76 3.81 -3.57 -20.54
CA GLY A 76 4.67 -2.41 -20.67
C GLY A 76 4.59 -1.80 -22.07
N TYR A 77 4.27 -0.51 -22.15
CA TYR A 77 4.23 0.22 -23.42
C TYR A 77 5.65 0.41 -23.99
N THR A 78 5.81 0.29 -25.31
CA THR A 78 7.06 0.61 -26.01
C THR A 78 6.80 1.62 -27.11
N GLY A 79 7.53 2.73 -27.10
CA GLY A 79 7.41 3.80 -28.09
C GLY A 79 7.56 5.20 -27.50
N GLN A 80 7.36 6.22 -28.35
CA GLN A 80 7.37 7.62 -27.94
C GLN A 80 6.02 8.04 -27.35
N LEU A 81 6.03 9.16 -26.63
CA LEU A 81 4.84 9.74 -26.02
C LEU A 81 4.62 11.18 -26.48
N GLU A 82 3.36 11.53 -26.64
CA GLU A 82 2.90 12.92 -26.63
C GLU A 82 2.51 13.27 -25.20
N VAL A 83 2.84 14.48 -24.75
CA VAL A 83 2.53 14.99 -23.42
C VAL A 83 1.62 16.21 -23.51
N GLN A 84 0.69 16.31 -22.57
CA GLN A 84 -0.13 17.49 -22.34
C GLN A 84 0.08 18.03 -20.92
N THR A 85 0.43 19.30 -20.79
CA THR A 85 0.61 20.01 -19.51
C THR A 85 -0.05 21.39 -19.57
N GLY A 86 -1.12 21.61 -18.82
CA GLY A 86 -1.89 22.86 -18.92
C GLY A 86 -2.39 23.09 -20.35
N THR A 87 -1.96 24.17 -20.99
CA THR A 87 -2.30 24.50 -22.39
C THR A 87 -1.33 23.91 -23.42
N TYR A 88 -0.20 23.36 -22.99
CA TYR A 88 0.81 22.78 -23.88
C TYR A 88 0.43 21.35 -24.29
N THR A 89 0.66 21.01 -25.56
CA THR A 89 0.54 19.65 -26.10
C THR A 89 1.62 19.45 -27.17
N GLY A 90 2.38 18.35 -27.09
CA GLY A 90 3.41 18.02 -28.08
C GLY A 90 4.22 16.77 -27.73
N ILE A 91 5.18 16.38 -28.58
CA ILE A 91 6.11 15.28 -28.27
C ILE A 91 6.79 15.55 -26.93
N TRP A 92 6.81 14.53 -26.08
CA TRP A 92 7.57 14.59 -24.86
C TRP A 92 9.07 14.45 -25.13
N LYS A 93 9.85 15.40 -24.64
CA LYS A 93 11.29 15.50 -24.85
C LYS A 93 12.05 15.46 -23.53
N ASP A 94 13.26 14.92 -23.57
CA ASP A 94 14.22 14.99 -22.47
C ASP A 94 14.84 16.40 -22.34
N PHE A 95 15.69 16.58 -21.33
CA PHE A 95 16.39 17.85 -21.08
C PHE A 95 17.39 18.24 -22.18
N SER A 96 17.70 17.34 -23.12
CA SER A 96 18.53 17.61 -24.29
C SER A 96 17.69 17.91 -25.54
N GLY A 97 16.35 17.89 -25.43
CA GLY A 97 15.43 18.13 -26.54
C GLY A 97 15.14 16.91 -27.42
N ASN A 98 15.61 15.72 -27.04
CA ASN A 98 15.35 14.48 -27.79
C ASN A 98 14.01 13.86 -27.36
N PRO A 99 13.24 13.25 -28.28
CA PRO A 99 12.03 12.51 -27.91
C PRO A 99 12.34 11.40 -26.91
N VAL A 100 11.57 11.32 -25.83
CA VAL A 100 11.73 10.24 -24.86
C VAL A 100 11.21 8.93 -25.45
N GLN A 101 11.99 7.87 -25.30
CA GLN A 101 11.61 6.51 -25.66
C GLN A 101 11.25 5.70 -24.42
N VAL A 102 10.07 5.12 -24.43
CA VAL A 102 9.65 4.11 -23.45
C VAL A 102 10.01 2.74 -23.98
N ASN A 103 10.69 1.93 -23.18
CA ASN A 103 11.07 0.56 -23.51
C ASN A 103 10.47 -0.41 -22.50
N ASN A 104 9.61 -1.31 -22.96
CA ASN A 104 8.93 -2.30 -22.12
C ASN A 104 8.31 -1.69 -20.85
N GLY A 105 7.63 -0.56 -21.03
CA GLY A 105 6.92 0.17 -19.98
C GLY A 105 7.77 1.06 -19.10
N VAL A 106 9.06 1.25 -19.39
CA VAL A 106 9.95 2.13 -18.60
C VAL A 106 10.68 3.12 -19.50
N ALA A 107 10.68 4.40 -19.12
CA ALA A 107 11.61 5.41 -19.62
C ALA A 107 12.39 6.02 -18.46
N VAL A 108 13.70 6.21 -18.61
CA VAL A 108 14.54 6.86 -17.58
C VAL A 108 14.82 8.30 -18.02
N ILE A 109 14.48 9.26 -17.17
CA ILE A 109 14.70 10.69 -17.40
C ILE A 109 15.83 11.18 -16.52
N ASN A 110 16.93 11.57 -17.16
CA ASN A 110 18.09 12.14 -16.48
C ASN A 110 17.94 13.66 -16.37
N VAL A 111 18.05 14.19 -15.16
CA VAL A 111 18.00 15.62 -14.88
C VAL A 111 19.42 16.18 -14.82
N PRO A 112 19.77 17.20 -15.61
CA PRO A 112 21.08 17.84 -15.53
C PRO A 112 21.37 18.41 -14.13
N SER A 113 22.63 18.41 -13.71
CA SER A 113 23.07 18.96 -12.41
C SER A 113 22.85 20.47 -12.27
N GLY A 114 22.70 21.20 -13.38
CA GLY A 114 22.37 22.63 -13.40
C GLY A 114 20.87 22.94 -13.31
N THR A 115 20.00 21.93 -13.34
CA THR A 115 18.55 22.12 -13.25
C THR A 115 18.14 22.29 -11.78
N ALA A 116 17.48 23.41 -11.45
CA ALA A 116 16.94 23.62 -10.11
C ALA A 116 16.01 22.47 -9.70
N SER A 117 15.95 22.14 -8.41
CA SER A 117 15.02 21.12 -7.91
C SER A 117 13.59 21.48 -8.29
N PHE A 118 12.84 20.51 -8.79
CA PHE A 118 11.47 20.75 -9.26
C PHE A 118 10.54 19.61 -8.88
N THR A 119 9.25 19.90 -8.87
CA THR A 119 8.22 18.87 -8.81
C THR A 119 7.78 18.49 -10.21
N THR A 120 7.66 17.20 -10.53
CA THR A 120 7.16 16.78 -11.84
C THR A 120 5.76 17.35 -12.05
N PRO A 121 5.51 18.09 -13.13
CA PRO A 121 4.22 18.73 -13.35
C PRO A 121 3.13 17.69 -13.59
N SER A 122 1.89 18.02 -13.21
CA SER A 122 0.72 17.26 -13.65
C SER A 122 0.69 17.23 -15.17
N ALA A 123 0.71 16.03 -15.74
CA ALA A 123 0.85 15.83 -17.18
C ALA A 123 0.05 14.60 -17.62
N ARG A 124 -0.50 14.61 -18.84
CA ARG A 124 -1.15 13.43 -19.45
C ARG A 124 -0.35 12.99 -20.65
N PHE A 125 -0.42 11.69 -20.95
CA PHE A 125 0.36 11.07 -22.01
C PHE A 125 -0.52 10.21 -22.88
N ARG A 126 -0.11 10.07 -24.13
CA ARG A 126 -0.62 9.07 -25.06
C ARG A 126 0.47 8.70 -26.06
N PRO A 127 0.33 7.60 -26.81
CA PRO A 127 1.30 7.23 -27.83
C PRO A 127 1.54 8.34 -28.85
N TYR A 128 2.80 8.52 -29.25
CA TYR A 128 3.18 9.37 -30.38
C TYR A 128 3.90 8.56 -31.47
N PRO A 129 3.49 8.69 -32.76
CA PRO A 129 2.27 9.36 -33.21
C PRO A 129 1.01 8.62 -32.74
N ASN A 130 -0.07 9.36 -32.46
CA ASN A 130 -1.33 8.77 -32.01
C ASN A 130 -2.15 8.17 -33.17
N THR A 131 -1.60 7.15 -33.84
CA THR A 131 -2.19 6.56 -35.05
C THR A 131 -3.49 5.80 -34.80
N TYR A 132 -3.71 5.34 -33.56
CA TYR A 132 -4.86 4.51 -33.20
C TYR A 132 -5.94 5.27 -32.41
N GLY A 133 -5.81 6.59 -32.25
CA GLY A 133 -6.80 7.41 -31.56
C GLY A 133 -6.90 7.11 -30.07
N PHE A 134 -5.77 6.85 -29.41
CA PHE A 134 -5.70 6.74 -27.96
C PHE A 134 -6.18 8.05 -27.30
N ASP A 135 -7.04 7.89 -26.31
CA ASP A 135 -7.36 8.90 -25.33
C ASP A 135 -6.14 9.23 -24.47
N TRP A 136 -6.19 10.39 -23.83
CA TRP A 136 -5.20 10.78 -22.84
C TRP A 136 -5.19 9.79 -21.67
N SER A 137 -4.00 9.50 -21.15
CA SER A 137 -3.83 8.77 -19.90
C SER A 137 -4.53 9.49 -18.74
N ASN A 138 -4.55 8.82 -17.58
CA ASN A 138 -4.66 9.55 -16.33
C ASN A 138 -3.69 10.74 -16.31
N ASP A 139 -4.04 11.84 -15.64
CA ASP A 139 -3.01 12.77 -15.18
C ASP A 139 -1.94 11.95 -14.47
N ILE A 140 -0.65 12.26 -14.63
CA ILE A 140 0.40 11.85 -13.70
C ILE A 140 0.03 12.49 -12.34
N SER A 141 -1.01 11.96 -11.73
CA SER A 141 -1.23 11.94 -10.32
C SER A 141 -0.34 10.82 -9.81
N GLN A 142 0.30 11.08 -8.67
CA GLN A 142 1.23 10.12 -8.12
C GLN A 142 0.45 8.84 -7.86
N ALA A 143 0.82 7.78 -8.55
CA ALA A 143 0.32 6.48 -8.22
C ALA A 143 1.39 5.50 -8.63
N VAL A 144 1.81 4.64 -7.75
CA VAL A 144 2.68 3.54 -8.02
C VAL A 144 1.78 2.30 -8.03
N GLY A 145 1.41 1.85 -9.23
CA GLY A 145 0.49 0.73 -9.39
C GLY A 145 0.69 -0.06 -10.68
N THR A 146 1.62 -1.03 -10.65
CA THR A 146 1.51 -2.46 -11.06
C THR A 146 2.59 -3.25 -10.30
N THR A 147 2.31 -4.43 -9.75
CA THR A 147 3.19 -5.14 -8.78
C THR A 147 4.58 -5.54 -9.28
N THR A 148 4.86 -5.41 -10.58
CA THR A 148 6.12 -5.86 -11.18
C THR A 148 7.22 -4.83 -10.95
N GLY A 149 8.22 -5.19 -10.13
CA GLY A 149 9.38 -4.34 -9.82
C GLY A 149 9.13 -3.28 -8.74
N LEU A 150 7.96 -3.31 -8.10
CA LEU A 150 7.61 -2.39 -7.01
C LEU A 150 7.77 -3.06 -5.64
N THR A 151 8.05 -2.23 -4.64
CA THR A 151 8.17 -2.69 -3.26
C THR A 151 6.84 -2.49 -2.51
N ASP A 152 6.23 -3.58 -2.01
CA ASP A 152 5.03 -3.51 -1.16
C ASP A 152 5.40 -3.05 0.26
N MET A 153 5.03 -1.80 0.57
CA MET A 153 5.25 -1.12 1.84
C MET A 153 4.50 -1.78 3.01
N ALA A 154 3.46 -2.58 2.76
CA ALA A 154 2.81 -3.37 3.81
C ALA A 154 3.73 -4.43 4.43
N ASN A 155 4.81 -4.80 3.74
CA ASN A 155 5.86 -5.66 4.30
C ASN A 155 6.81 -4.91 5.23
N TYR A 156 6.87 -3.58 5.16
CA TYR A 156 7.81 -2.75 5.93
C TYR A 156 7.12 -2.03 7.09
N TYR A 157 5.87 -1.60 6.90
CA TYR A 157 5.03 -1.02 7.96
C TYR A 157 4.42 -2.10 8.85
N LYS A 158 5.29 -2.83 9.57
CA LYS A 158 4.84 -3.75 10.63
C LYS A 158 4.65 -2.98 11.94
N MET A 159 3.44 -3.02 12.45
CA MET A 159 3.04 -2.40 13.72
C MET A 159 2.82 -3.50 14.77
N PRO A 160 3.86 -3.87 15.56
CA PRO A 160 3.73 -4.93 16.54
C PRO A 160 2.75 -4.57 17.65
N THR A 161 2.15 -5.59 18.24
CA THR A 161 1.22 -5.45 19.37
C THR A 161 1.93 -5.13 20.69
N SER A 162 3.24 -5.38 20.77
CA SER A 162 4.08 -5.07 21.93
C SER A 162 4.84 -3.76 21.74
N ASN A 163 5.00 -3.03 22.84
CA ASN A 163 5.81 -1.83 22.91
C ASN A 163 7.27 -2.14 22.56
N ILE A 164 7.87 -1.28 21.73
CA ILE A 164 9.28 -1.36 21.35
C ILE A 164 10.03 -0.24 22.03
N LEU A 165 11.13 -0.60 22.69
CA LEU A 165 12.05 0.38 23.25
C LEU A 165 13.05 0.85 22.18
N PHE A 166 13.22 2.15 22.08
CA PHE A 166 14.26 2.79 21.29
C PHE A 166 15.20 3.58 22.20
N GLU A 167 16.48 3.54 21.88
CA GLU A 167 17.51 4.38 22.50
C GLU A 167 17.85 5.54 21.58
N GLY A 168 17.88 6.73 22.15
CA GLY A 168 18.05 7.98 21.44
C GLY A 168 19.23 8.79 21.95
N LYS A 169 19.78 9.62 21.08
CA LYS A 169 20.78 10.63 21.43
C LYS A 169 20.46 11.94 20.72
N ASN A 170 20.44 13.02 21.50
CA ASN A 170 20.23 14.38 21.04
C ASN A 170 21.57 15.13 21.07
N TYR A 171 22.00 15.65 19.91
CA TYR A 171 23.30 16.26 19.66
C TYR A 171 23.26 17.80 19.65
N THR A 172 22.13 18.42 19.93
CA THR A 172 21.98 19.89 19.83
C THR A 172 22.40 20.65 21.09
N TYR A 173 23.04 19.95 22.01
CA TYR A 173 23.58 20.47 23.25
C TYR A 173 25.10 20.31 23.22
N SER A 174 25.80 21.20 23.92
CA SER A 174 27.27 21.12 24.05
C SER A 174 27.74 19.76 24.57
N THR A 175 26.93 19.12 25.42
CA THR A 175 27.05 17.71 25.79
C THR A 175 25.83 16.95 25.28
N PRO A 176 26.00 15.98 24.36
CA PRO A 176 24.89 15.21 23.83
C PRO A 176 24.10 14.48 24.92
N VAL A 177 22.77 14.50 24.82
CA VAL A 177 21.85 13.93 25.82
C VAL A 177 21.30 12.60 25.31
N SER A 178 21.59 11.51 26.01
CA SER A 178 20.96 10.20 25.76
C SER A 178 19.57 10.13 26.38
N PHE A 179 18.62 9.51 25.68
CA PHE A 179 17.24 9.33 26.11
C PHE A 179 16.69 7.97 25.64
N LYS A 180 15.51 7.61 26.12
CA LYS A 180 14.74 6.44 25.74
C LYS A 180 13.36 6.85 25.27
N THR A 181 12.88 6.19 24.22
CA THR A 181 11.50 6.35 23.73
C THR A 181 10.87 4.98 23.58
N VAL A 182 9.70 4.79 24.19
CA VAL A 182 8.82 3.67 23.88
C VAL A 182 7.93 4.06 22.73
N ILE A 183 7.97 3.26 21.67
CA ILE A 183 7.08 3.35 20.53
C ILE A 183 6.15 2.14 20.57
N GLY A 184 4.84 2.39 20.55
CA GLY A 184 3.85 1.33 20.53
C GLY A 184 2.67 1.64 19.62
N PHE A 185 1.77 0.67 19.53
CA PHE A 185 0.64 0.70 18.61
C PHE A 185 -0.63 0.24 19.34
N GLU A 186 -1.74 0.94 19.12
CA GLU A 186 -3.06 0.57 19.63
C GLU A 186 -4.12 0.72 18.53
N GLY A 187 -5.28 0.07 18.70
CA GLY A 187 -6.37 0.18 17.70
C GLY A 187 -6.94 1.59 17.62
N ALA A 188 -7.24 2.08 16.42
CA ALA A 188 -7.82 3.41 16.21
C ALA A 188 -9.35 3.48 16.46
N SER A 189 -9.96 2.42 17.00
CA SER A 189 -11.43 2.27 17.16
C SER A 189 -12.09 3.44 17.90
N ASN A 190 -11.35 4.12 18.77
CA ASN A 190 -11.86 5.22 19.59
C ASN A 190 -11.58 6.60 19.01
N LEU A 191 -10.80 6.69 17.93
CA LEU A 191 -10.45 7.97 17.27
C LEU A 191 -11.10 8.10 15.89
N CYS A 192 -11.38 6.97 15.22
CA CYS A 192 -12.05 6.96 13.94
C CYS A 192 -13.19 5.94 13.91
N SER A 193 -14.37 6.40 13.51
CA SER A 193 -15.58 5.61 13.25
C SER A 193 -15.41 4.52 12.17
N LEU A 194 -14.31 4.55 11.42
CA LEU A 194 -14.03 3.66 10.29
C LEU A 194 -13.39 2.31 10.67
N GLY A 195 -13.00 2.09 11.92
CA GLY A 195 -12.49 0.79 12.43
C GLY A 195 -11.17 0.26 11.82
N ASN A 196 -10.67 0.85 10.72
CA ASN A 196 -9.59 0.29 9.89
C ASN A 196 -8.24 1.02 10.05
N GLY A 197 -7.85 1.38 11.28
CA GLY A 197 -6.60 2.13 11.53
C GLY A 197 -5.89 1.75 12.82
N GLN A 198 -4.69 2.30 13.02
CA GLN A 198 -3.88 2.12 14.21
C GLN A 198 -3.39 3.47 14.74
N VAL A 199 -3.16 3.59 16.03
CA VAL A 199 -2.52 4.76 16.63
C VAL A 199 -1.09 4.37 16.96
N MET A 200 -0.13 5.00 16.29
CA MET A 200 1.26 4.92 16.67
C MET A 200 1.52 5.96 17.76
N TYR A 201 2.20 5.59 18.84
CA TYR A 201 2.45 6.52 19.94
C TYR A 201 3.90 6.51 20.39
N PHE A 202 4.32 7.65 20.96
CA PHE A 202 5.69 7.90 21.41
C PHE A 202 5.68 8.41 22.85
N ILE A 203 6.38 7.70 23.74
CA ILE A 203 6.52 8.04 25.15
C ILE A 203 8.01 8.11 25.47
N LYS A 204 8.49 9.28 25.87
CA LYS A 204 9.91 9.52 26.12
C LYS A 204 10.23 9.64 27.61
N ASP A 205 11.46 9.30 28.01
CA ASP A 205 11.94 9.44 29.39
C ASP A 205 12.50 10.82 29.70
N LYS A 206 12.84 11.59 28.66
CA LYS A 206 13.49 12.91 28.76
C LYS A 206 12.83 13.94 27.84
N PRO A 207 12.78 15.22 28.24
CA PRO A 207 12.22 16.27 27.41
C PRO A 207 13.00 16.48 26.11
N GLU A 208 14.29 16.17 26.08
CA GLU A 208 15.18 16.23 24.90
C GLU A 208 14.90 15.12 23.88
N GLY A 209 14.06 14.14 24.23
CA GLY A 209 13.71 13.02 23.37
C GLY A 209 12.72 13.37 22.26
N TYR A 210 12.68 12.50 21.25
CA TYR A 210 11.72 12.53 20.16
C TYR A 210 10.37 11.92 20.61
N TRP A 211 9.19 12.41 20.22
CA TRP A 211 8.86 13.46 19.24
C TRP A 211 8.95 14.89 19.79
N GLY A 212 9.32 15.85 18.94
CA GLY A 212 9.16 17.29 19.21
C GLY A 212 10.37 18.07 19.75
N PRO A 213 11.59 17.97 19.20
CA PRO A 213 12.60 19.02 19.37
C PRO A 213 12.30 20.17 18.40
N SER A 214 11.09 20.74 18.40
CA SER A 214 10.75 21.68 17.34
C SER A 214 11.32 23.07 17.55
N TYR A 215 11.40 23.67 18.75
CA TYR A 215 11.70 25.12 18.81
C TYR A 215 12.40 25.71 20.05
N SER A 216 13.31 25.02 20.74
CA SER A 216 14.18 25.76 21.68
C SER A 216 15.54 25.11 21.91
N TRP A 217 16.48 25.47 21.06
CA TRP A 217 17.89 25.08 21.15
C TRP A 217 18.67 25.83 22.25
N THR A 218 17.96 26.56 23.11
CA THR A 218 18.50 27.32 24.25
C THR A 218 17.74 27.11 25.57
N GLY A 219 16.88 26.09 25.66
CA GLY A 219 16.20 25.76 26.92
C GLY A 219 15.02 24.82 26.72
N ILE A 220 14.50 24.20 27.78
CA ILE A 220 13.31 23.34 27.69
C ILE A 220 12.06 24.23 27.83
N GLN A 221 11.48 24.72 26.73
CA GLN A 221 10.15 25.33 26.81
C GLN A 221 9.11 24.28 27.22
N SER A 222 8.08 24.69 27.98
CA SER A 222 6.99 23.81 28.43
C SER A 222 6.28 23.10 27.26
N SER A 223 6.22 23.75 26.10
CA SER A 223 5.70 23.23 24.83
C SER A 223 6.51 22.07 24.24
N HIS A 224 7.72 21.75 24.70
CA HIS A 224 8.55 20.65 24.17
C HIS A 224 8.49 19.36 25.01
N LYS A 225 7.82 19.43 26.15
CA LYS A 225 7.56 18.31 27.06
C LYS A 225 6.31 17.54 26.63
N ARG A 226 6.37 16.91 25.45
CA ARG A 226 5.20 16.25 24.86
C ARG A 226 5.42 14.79 24.53
N ASN A 227 4.44 13.97 24.91
CA ASN A 227 4.23 12.64 24.33
C ASN A 227 3.24 12.76 23.17
N LEU A 228 3.28 11.82 22.23
CA LEU A 228 2.55 11.87 20.97
C LEU A 228 1.67 10.64 20.81
N ARG A 229 0.42 10.83 20.38
CA ARG A 229 -0.37 9.83 19.66
C ARG A 229 -0.56 10.31 18.23
N TRP A 230 -0.34 9.40 17.29
CA TRP A 230 -0.35 9.67 15.86
C TRP A 230 -1.27 8.66 15.16
N PRO A 231 -2.53 9.03 14.92
CA PRO A 231 -3.48 8.09 14.34
C PRO A 231 -3.26 7.93 12.84
N LEU A 232 -3.12 6.67 12.45
CA LEU A 232 -2.82 6.20 11.11
C LEU A 232 -4.02 5.46 10.56
N VAL A 233 -4.44 5.84 9.36
CA VAL A 233 -5.43 5.13 8.55
C VAL A 233 -4.67 4.14 7.69
N ASN A 234 -5.07 2.86 7.71
CA ASN A 234 -4.44 1.82 6.90
C ASN A 234 -4.48 2.16 5.41
N PHE A 235 -3.71 1.38 4.63
CA PHE A 235 -3.71 1.37 3.16
C PHE A 235 -5.14 1.33 2.60
N THR A 236 -5.70 2.52 2.36
CA THR A 236 -7.07 2.73 1.91
C THR A 236 -7.06 3.49 0.61
N GLN A 237 -7.89 3.04 -0.34
CA GLN A 237 -8.11 3.73 -1.60
C GLN A 237 -8.99 4.96 -1.33
N LYS A 238 -8.55 6.12 -1.82
CA LYS A 238 -9.35 7.35 -1.79
C LYS A 238 -10.00 7.57 -3.14
N SER A 239 -11.16 8.22 -3.16
CA SER A 239 -11.86 8.57 -4.42
C SER A 239 -10.94 9.38 -5.33
N GLY A 240 -10.81 8.98 -6.59
CA GLY A 240 -9.88 9.60 -7.56
C GLY A 240 -8.46 9.01 -7.58
N TRP A 241 -8.14 8.03 -6.73
CA TRP A 241 -6.83 7.37 -6.69
C TRP A 241 -6.90 5.93 -7.14
N TYR A 242 -5.84 5.50 -7.83
CA TYR A 242 -5.64 4.09 -8.17
C TYR A 242 -5.00 3.30 -7.02
N ASP A 243 -4.29 3.96 -6.08
CA ASP A 243 -3.54 3.27 -5.03
C ASP A 243 -4.16 3.39 -3.65
N ASN A 244 -3.76 2.45 -2.80
CA ASN A 244 -4.03 2.46 -1.37
C ASN A 244 -2.91 3.21 -0.64
N TYR A 245 -3.23 4.17 0.22
CA TYR A 245 -2.23 4.93 0.99
C TYR A 245 -2.32 4.64 2.48
N LEU A 246 -1.17 4.54 3.13
CA LEU A 246 -1.07 4.69 4.58
C LEU A 246 -1.03 6.19 4.88
N THR A 247 -1.94 6.68 5.71
CA THR A 247 -2.07 8.13 5.97
C THR A 247 -2.15 8.46 7.44
N ALA A 248 -1.57 9.59 7.86
CA ALA A 248 -1.82 10.15 9.18
C ALA A 248 -2.98 11.14 9.09
N SER A 249 -4.00 10.99 9.94
CA SER A 249 -5.13 11.95 9.97
C SER A 249 -4.82 13.22 10.77
N GLY A 250 -3.81 13.15 11.63
CA GLY A 250 -3.41 14.25 12.51
C GLY A 250 -2.50 13.76 13.63
N ASP A 251 -2.30 14.60 14.64
CA ASP A 251 -1.58 14.26 15.85
C ASP A 251 -2.27 14.75 17.14
N ILE A 252 -1.98 14.07 18.24
CA ILE A 252 -2.48 14.40 19.57
C ILE A 252 -1.31 14.48 20.54
N HIS A 253 -1.18 15.64 21.19
CA HIS A 253 -0.09 15.96 22.09
C HIS A 253 -0.51 15.86 23.54
N TYR A 254 0.33 15.25 24.38
CA TYR A 254 0.08 15.05 25.81
C TYR A 254 1.21 15.59 26.67
N ASN A 255 0.90 15.98 27.90
CA ASN A 255 1.91 16.39 28.89
C ASN A 255 2.84 15.22 29.23
N TYR A 256 4.14 15.49 29.19
CA TYR A 256 5.19 14.55 29.58
C TYR A 256 5.41 14.54 31.11
N ASN A 257 5.68 13.35 31.67
CA ASN A 257 6.07 13.18 33.07
C ASN A 257 7.42 12.43 33.18
N PRO A 258 8.53 13.10 33.58
CA PRO A 258 9.86 12.47 33.69
C PRO A 258 9.96 11.35 34.73
N THR A 259 9.07 11.35 35.72
CA THR A 259 9.22 10.52 36.93
C THR A 259 8.49 9.18 36.84
N LYS A 260 7.79 8.93 35.74
CA LYS A 260 6.90 7.78 35.60
C LYS A 260 7.43 6.77 34.59
N PRO A 261 7.06 5.48 34.72
CA PRO A 261 7.39 4.46 33.73
C PRO A 261 6.94 4.83 32.32
N LEU A 262 7.67 4.35 31.31
CA LEU A 262 7.36 4.54 29.88
C LEU A 262 6.22 3.61 29.42
N THR A 263 5.04 3.79 29.98
CA THR A 263 3.83 3.03 29.61
C THR A 263 2.72 3.98 29.17
N PRO A 264 1.79 3.54 28.31
CA PRO A 264 0.64 4.37 27.90
C PRO A 264 -0.18 4.90 29.07
N GLU A 265 -0.35 4.10 30.12
CA GLU A 265 -1.07 4.46 31.34
C GLU A 265 -0.52 5.75 31.96
N TYR A 266 0.80 5.90 32.06
CA TYR A 266 1.42 7.08 32.66
C TYR A 266 1.78 8.16 31.63
N GLY A 267 2.17 7.76 30.42
CA GLY A 267 2.59 8.66 29.35
C GLY A 267 1.49 9.60 28.87
N PHE A 268 0.22 9.22 29.05
CA PHE A 268 -0.94 10.01 28.61
C PHE A 268 -1.86 10.45 29.76
N ALA A 269 -1.51 10.16 31.02
CA ALA A 269 -2.32 10.45 32.20
C ALA A 269 -2.50 11.96 32.50
N LEU A 270 -1.51 12.78 32.14
CA LEU A 270 -1.50 14.23 32.48
C LEU A 270 -2.37 15.09 31.55
N GLY A 271 -3.25 14.47 30.78
CA GLY A 271 -4.19 15.15 29.90
C GLY A 271 -3.60 15.58 28.56
N GLN A 272 -4.51 15.78 27.61
CA GLN A 272 -4.23 16.25 26.26
C GLN A 272 -3.97 17.77 26.26
N ILE A 273 -2.94 18.19 25.52
CA ILE A 273 -2.55 19.61 25.37
C ILE A 273 -3.21 20.22 24.14
N VAL A 274 -2.96 19.61 22.98
CA VAL A 274 -3.35 20.14 21.68
C VAL A 274 -3.56 18.99 20.71
N PHE A 275 -4.32 19.28 19.67
CA PHE A 275 -4.72 18.35 18.65
C PHE A 275 -4.63 19.02 17.30
N HIS A 276 -3.92 18.39 16.37
CA HIS A 276 -3.82 18.86 15.00
C HIS A 276 -4.48 17.86 14.06
N ARG A 277 -5.13 18.39 13.03
CA ARG A 277 -5.55 17.63 11.85
C ARG A 277 -4.69 18.06 10.67
N TYR A 278 -4.37 17.11 9.82
CA TYR A 278 -3.62 17.38 8.59
C TYR A 278 -4.55 17.50 7.40
N TYR A 279 -4.50 18.64 6.71
CA TYR A 279 -5.30 18.93 5.52
C TYR A 279 -4.43 19.02 4.27
N SER A 280 -5.05 18.80 3.11
CA SER A 280 -4.47 19.07 1.80
C SER A 280 -5.31 20.12 1.08
N ASN A 281 -4.68 20.99 0.30
CA ASN A 281 -5.37 21.85 -0.66
C ASN A 281 -5.79 21.14 -1.94
N ASN A 282 -5.27 19.92 -2.17
CA ASN A 282 -5.67 19.08 -3.29
C ASN A 282 -6.74 18.11 -2.77
N PRO A 283 -8.02 18.24 -3.20
CA PRO A 283 -9.11 17.37 -2.75
C PRO A 283 -8.92 15.90 -3.14
N SER A 284 -8.00 15.64 -4.06
CA SER A 284 -7.60 14.28 -4.34
C SER A 284 -6.69 13.79 -3.21
N LEU A 285 -5.68 14.53 -2.76
CA LEU A 285 -4.67 14.01 -1.83
C LEU A 285 -5.16 13.98 -0.37
N PRO A 286 -4.77 12.96 0.43
CA PRO A 286 -4.89 13.04 1.88
C PRO A 286 -3.98 14.16 2.41
N GLY A 287 -4.37 14.78 3.53
CA GLY A 287 -3.62 15.89 4.11
C GLY A 287 -2.20 15.55 4.55
N TYR A 288 -2.00 14.33 5.06
CA TYR A 288 -0.69 13.80 5.37
C TYR A 288 -0.69 12.30 5.10
N PHE A 289 -0.05 11.87 4.03
CA PHE A 289 0.21 10.46 3.83
C PHE A 289 1.63 10.11 4.20
N LEU A 290 1.87 8.85 4.50
CA LEU A 290 3.21 8.36 4.79
C LEU A 290 3.79 7.73 3.53
N THR A 291 3.03 6.83 2.90
CA THR A 291 3.46 6.12 1.71
C THR A 291 2.28 5.48 0.98
N PRO A 292 2.29 5.34 -0.34
CA PRO A 292 1.42 4.40 -1.06
C PRO A 292 1.79 2.96 -0.69
N ARG A 293 0.88 2.02 -0.95
CA ARG A 293 1.11 0.61 -0.68
C ARG A 293 2.28 0.06 -1.49
N TYR A 294 2.43 0.45 -2.74
CA TYR A 294 3.55 0.04 -3.56
C TYR A 294 4.42 1.26 -3.83
N VAL A 295 5.74 1.12 -3.77
CA VAL A 295 6.70 2.19 -4.12
C VAL A 295 7.74 1.67 -5.11
N GLY A 296 8.08 2.50 -6.08
CA GLY A 296 9.23 2.28 -6.96
C GLY A 296 10.50 2.81 -6.31
N LYS A 297 11.67 2.43 -6.84
CA LYS A 297 12.94 3.00 -6.39
C LYS A 297 12.93 4.53 -6.58
N GLY A 298 13.19 5.26 -5.50
CA GLY A 298 13.19 6.72 -5.49
C GLY A 298 11.80 7.35 -5.43
N TRP A 299 10.74 6.58 -5.12
CA TRP A 299 9.39 7.14 -5.00
C TRP A 299 9.38 8.41 -4.17
N GLY A 300 8.70 9.47 -4.62
CA GLY A 300 8.53 10.65 -3.80
C GLY A 300 7.32 11.47 -4.15
N HIS A 301 6.82 12.23 -3.19
CA HIS A 301 5.70 13.14 -3.33
C HIS A 301 5.94 14.42 -2.54
N SER A 302 5.28 15.51 -2.95
CA SER A 302 5.20 16.72 -2.14
C SER A 302 3.80 17.33 -2.22
N ASN A 303 3.29 17.78 -1.07
CA ASN A 303 2.00 18.41 -0.95
C ASN A 303 2.09 19.68 -0.11
N ALA A 304 1.16 20.61 -0.32
CA ALA A 304 1.03 21.73 0.60
C ALA A 304 0.40 21.24 1.91
N LYS A 305 1.05 21.54 3.04
CA LYS A 305 0.59 21.14 4.37
C LYS A 305 -0.23 22.28 4.98
N GLN A 306 -1.32 21.93 5.67
CA GLN A 306 -1.93 22.81 6.64
C GLN A 306 -2.24 22.04 7.91
N ASN A 307 -1.79 22.60 9.05
CA ASN A 307 -2.17 22.14 10.37
C ASN A 307 -3.22 23.10 10.91
N ALA A 308 -4.46 22.63 11.12
CA ALA A 308 -5.45 23.41 11.85
C ALA A 308 -5.70 22.78 13.22
N PRO A 309 -5.73 23.56 14.31
CA PRO A 309 -6.25 23.10 15.58
C PRO A 309 -7.74 22.73 15.38
N ALA A 310 -8.14 21.52 15.77
CA ALA A 310 -9.54 21.12 15.64
C ALA A 310 -10.36 21.60 16.86
N SER A 311 -11.58 22.07 16.61
CA SER A 311 -12.66 21.97 17.59
C SER A 311 -13.14 20.51 17.67
N ALA A 312 -13.65 20.10 18.83
CA ALA A 312 -13.89 18.70 19.24
C ALA A 312 -15.01 17.93 18.49
N THR A 313 -15.21 18.13 17.19
CA THR A 313 -16.23 17.39 16.41
C THR A 313 -15.66 16.14 15.72
N LEU A 314 -16.50 15.10 15.72
CA LEU A 314 -16.17 13.67 15.89
C LEU A 314 -15.79 12.86 14.64
N ASP A 315 -15.32 13.47 13.55
CA ASP A 315 -14.93 12.68 12.36
C ASP A 315 -13.48 12.93 11.95
N TYR A 316 -12.57 12.46 12.80
CA TYR A 316 -11.13 12.68 12.70
C TYR A 316 -10.51 12.12 11.41
N CYS A 317 -11.09 11.05 10.86
CA CYS A 317 -10.62 10.42 9.64
C CYS A 317 -11.28 10.97 8.35
N SER A 318 -12.24 11.89 8.47
CA SER A 318 -12.91 12.56 7.36
C SER A 318 -12.33 13.95 7.19
N VAL A 319 -11.09 14.03 6.72
CA VAL A 319 -10.44 15.32 6.45
C VAL A 319 -10.74 15.75 5.01
N GLY A 320 -11.52 16.82 4.86
CA GLY A 320 -11.78 17.44 3.56
C GLY A 320 -10.63 18.35 3.08
N PRO A 321 -10.67 18.81 1.83
CA PRO A 321 -9.72 19.80 1.33
C PRO A 321 -9.83 21.14 2.07
N ASP A 322 -8.70 21.83 2.27
CA ASP A 322 -8.66 23.23 2.75
C ASP A 322 -7.86 24.10 1.76
N PRO A 323 -8.45 25.15 1.16
CA PRO A 323 -7.76 26.00 0.19
C PRO A 323 -6.66 26.91 0.80
N ASN A 324 -6.52 27.02 2.13
CA ASN A 324 -5.60 27.95 2.79
C ASN A 324 -4.27 27.33 3.26
N SER A 325 -3.67 26.46 2.46
CA SER A 325 -2.46 25.73 2.82
C SER A 325 -1.18 26.57 2.69
N ASN A 326 -0.39 26.68 3.75
CA ASN A 326 0.95 27.27 3.75
C ASN A 326 1.97 26.27 4.31
N GLY A 327 2.95 25.89 3.49
CA GLY A 327 4.03 24.97 3.86
C GLY A 327 4.16 23.83 2.86
N THR A 328 5.35 23.25 2.76
CA THR A 328 5.63 22.11 1.89
C THR A 328 5.97 20.91 2.75
N TRP A 329 5.24 19.83 2.54
CA TRP A 329 5.63 18.51 2.99
C TRP A 329 6.08 17.70 1.79
N ALA A 330 7.19 16.99 1.90
CA ALA A 330 7.62 16.03 0.90
C ALA A 330 8.05 14.72 1.54
N VAL A 331 7.83 13.61 0.85
CA VAL A 331 8.33 12.29 1.23
C VAL A 331 9.09 11.67 0.08
N HIS A 332 10.15 10.92 0.39
CA HIS A 332 10.89 10.10 -0.56
C HIS A 332 11.16 8.71 0.02
N ALA A 333 11.09 7.66 -0.79
CA ALA A 333 11.33 6.27 -0.42
C ALA A 333 12.55 5.72 -1.16
N ASP A 334 13.51 5.21 -0.38
CA ASP A 334 14.75 4.63 -0.87
C ASP A 334 14.99 3.26 -0.25
N GLN A 335 15.53 2.33 -1.02
CA GLN A 335 16.14 1.14 -0.45
C GLN A 335 17.49 1.53 0.17
N MET A 336 17.70 1.14 1.42
CA MET A 336 18.92 1.43 2.16
C MET A 336 19.47 0.16 2.80
N SER A 337 20.77 0.16 3.08
CA SER A 337 21.39 -0.86 3.94
C SER A 337 21.52 -0.31 5.36
N ILE A 338 21.00 -1.04 6.34
CA ILE A 338 21.27 -0.82 7.77
C ILE A 338 21.83 -2.11 8.35
N SER A 339 22.96 -1.99 9.05
CA SER A 339 23.59 -3.12 9.72
C SER A 339 22.60 -3.86 10.62
N GLY A 340 22.56 -5.18 10.49
CA GLY A 340 21.64 -6.07 11.21
C GLY A 340 20.30 -6.32 10.51
N TYR A 341 20.04 -5.72 9.35
CA TYR A 341 18.81 -5.94 8.57
C TYR A 341 19.14 -6.23 7.10
N SER A 342 18.47 -7.24 6.52
CA SER A 342 18.73 -7.69 5.15
C SER A 342 18.06 -6.84 4.07
N ASP A 343 16.93 -6.21 4.39
CA ASP A 343 16.12 -5.43 3.45
C ASP A 343 15.46 -4.28 4.20
N THR A 344 15.84 -3.04 3.87
CA THR A 344 15.31 -1.85 4.54
C THR A 344 14.92 -0.77 3.56
N ILE A 345 13.83 -0.08 3.87
CA ILE A 345 13.41 1.14 3.18
C ILE A 345 13.54 2.30 4.13
N ARG A 346 14.11 3.39 3.64
CA ARG A 346 14.02 4.69 4.26
C ARG A 346 12.89 5.48 3.64
N LEU A 347 12.06 6.09 4.49
CA LEU A 347 11.21 7.21 4.14
C LEU A 347 11.81 8.50 4.67
N ARG A 348 12.15 9.40 3.77
CA ARG A 348 12.70 10.72 4.06
C ARG A 348 11.58 11.74 3.96
N TYR A 349 11.21 12.34 5.08
CA TYR A 349 10.24 13.41 5.16
C TYR A 349 10.93 14.76 5.23
N TYR A 350 10.43 15.72 4.46
CA TYR A 350 10.78 17.13 4.58
C TYR A 350 9.53 17.91 4.97
N GLU A 351 9.61 18.73 6.01
CA GLU A 351 8.54 19.61 6.44
C GLU A 351 9.06 21.04 6.59
N GLY A 352 8.47 22.01 5.92
CA GLY A 352 8.94 23.38 6.04
C GLY A 352 8.10 24.43 5.34
N GLY A 353 8.65 25.65 5.29
CA GLY A 353 8.05 26.76 4.55
C GLY A 353 8.15 26.59 3.03
N ALA A 354 7.31 27.33 2.31
CA ALA A 354 7.27 27.30 0.85
C ALA A 354 8.62 27.74 0.22
N GLY A 355 9.00 27.10 -0.88
CA GLY A 355 10.22 27.42 -1.63
C GLY A 355 11.49 26.71 -1.15
N PHE A 356 11.37 25.72 -0.26
CA PHE A 356 12.44 24.76 0.02
C PHE A 356 12.85 23.98 -1.25
N PRO A 357 14.14 23.61 -1.45
CA PRO A 357 15.31 23.88 -0.60
C PRO A 357 15.97 25.24 -0.82
N THR A 358 15.53 26.02 -1.80
CA THR A 358 16.22 27.23 -2.27
C THR A 358 15.93 28.49 -1.45
N ASN A 359 14.86 28.50 -0.65
CA ASN A 359 14.50 29.62 0.20
C ASN A 359 15.21 29.51 1.57
N ASP A 360 16.22 30.33 1.81
CA ASP A 360 17.00 30.37 3.06
C ASP A 360 16.31 31.14 4.20
N SER A 361 15.15 31.74 3.91
CA SER A 361 14.33 32.48 4.89
C SER A 361 13.28 31.59 5.57
N VAL A 362 13.23 30.30 5.25
CA VAL A 362 12.31 29.33 5.87
C VAL A 362 13.07 28.23 6.60
N SER A 363 12.53 27.81 7.75
CA SER A 363 13.03 26.64 8.46
C SER A 363 12.45 25.37 7.87
N VAL A 364 13.26 24.31 7.83
CA VAL A 364 12.87 22.98 7.36
C VAL A 364 13.33 21.89 8.31
N LEU A 365 12.49 20.91 8.53
CA LEU A 365 12.76 19.67 9.24
C LEU A 365 12.94 18.55 8.22
N ARG A 366 14.03 17.77 8.33
CA ARG A 366 14.19 16.49 7.64
C ARG A 366 14.14 15.35 8.65
N GLU A 367 13.34 14.34 8.36
CA GLU A 367 13.24 13.11 9.14
C GLU A 367 13.46 11.88 8.24
N ASP A 368 14.50 11.11 8.52
CA ASP A 368 14.78 9.84 7.85
C ASP A 368 14.29 8.68 8.72
N TRP A 369 13.17 8.08 8.34
CA TRP A 369 12.56 6.94 9.02
C TRP A 369 12.91 5.65 8.30
N TYR A 370 13.56 4.72 9.00
CA TYR A 370 14.02 3.47 8.42
C TYR A 370 13.14 2.32 8.89
N PHE A 371 12.61 1.58 7.93
CA PHE A 371 11.76 0.41 8.15
C PHE A 371 12.48 -0.82 7.60
N ALA A 372 12.61 -1.85 8.42
CA ALA A 372 13.12 -3.15 7.97
C ALA A 372 11.95 -4.06 7.61
N LYS A 373 12.11 -4.80 6.51
CA LYS A 373 11.10 -5.73 6.01
C LYS A 373 10.76 -6.77 7.07
N ASN A 374 9.47 -6.99 7.28
CA ASN A 374 8.89 -7.88 8.30
C ASN A 374 9.19 -7.48 9.76
N VAL A 375 9.86 -6.35 9.99
CA VAL A 375 10.27 -5.91 11.34
C VAL A 375 9.56 -4.63 11.77
N GLY A 376 9.31 -3.70 10.84
CA GLY A 376 8.75 -2.38 11.17
C GLY A 376 9.81 -1.29 11.26
N LEU A 377 9.48 -0.23 11.99
CA LEU A 377 10.40 0.88 12.27
C LEU A 377 11.63 0.40 13.05
N VAL A 378 12.82 0.82 12.62
CA VAL A 378 14.10 0.44 13.25
C VAL A 378 15.00 1.62 13.59
N ARG A 379 14.86 2.75 12.89
CA ARG A 379 15.64 3.97 13.17
C ARG A 379 14.89 5.21 12.71
N ILE A 380 15.10 6.31 13.42
CA ILE A 380 14.73 7.66 12.99
C ILE A 380 15.96 8.56 13.15
N ASP A 381 16.36 9.24 12.09
CA ASP A 381 17.29 10.37 12.17
C ASP A 381 16.54 11.67 11.88
N VAL A 382 16.84 12.71 12.64
CA VAL A 382 16.18 14.02 12.51
C VAL A 382 17.22 15.10 12.43
N LYS A 383 17.05 16.03 11.48
CA LYS A 383 17.84 17.27 11.40
C LYS A 383 16.94 18.45 11.09
N ASN A 384 17.19 19.56 11.76
CA ASN A 384 16.52 20.82 11.50
C ASN A 384 17.47 21.76 10.77
N PHE A 385 16.93 22.52 9.84
CA PHE A 385 17.60 23.56 9.07
C PHE A 385 16.89 24.89 9.36
N CYS A 386 17.68 25.90 9.71
CA CYS A 386 17.18 27.16 10.25
C CYS A 386 17.21 28.25 9.19
N THR A 387 16.48 29.35 9.42
CA THR A 387 16.59 30.51 8.55
C THR A 387 17.99 31.12 8.65
N LYS A 388 18.44 31.78 7.59
CA LYS A 388 19.71 32.51 7.57
C LYS A 388 19.81 33.62 8.63
N SER A 389 18.68 34.20 9.02
CA SER A 389 18.60 35.20 10.08
C SER A 389 18.79 34.62 11.49
N THR A 390 18.77 33.29 11.64
CA THR A 390 18.93 32.64 12.95
C THR A 390 20.41 32.55 13.32
N SER A 391 20.83 33.21 14.41
CA SER A 391 22.19 33.13 14.95
C SER A 391 22.42 31.87 15.82
N ASN A 392 22.23 30.68 15.25
CA ASN A 392 22.43 29.41 15.95
C ASN A 392 23.62 28.62 15.39
N ALA A 393 24.63 28.35 16.23
CA ALA A 393 25.82 27.61 15.84
C ALA A 393 25.57 26.13 15.48
N TYR A 394 24.43 25.56 15.91
CA TYR A 394 24.09 24.14 15.72
C TYR A 394 23.15 23.89 14.53
N CYS A 395 22.83 24.93 13.75
CA CYS A 395 21.82 24.81 12.70
C CYS A 395 22.16 25.76 11.56
N LYS A 396 22.17 25.25 10.32
CA LYS A 396 22.45 26.03 9.12
C LYS A 396 21.21 26.13 8.23
N PRO A 397 21.14 27.14 7.34
CA PRO A 397 20.20 27.13 6.23
C PRO A 397 20.33 25.87 5.40
N CYS A 398 19.22 25.40 4.85
CA CYS A 398 19.20 24.19 4.03
C CYS A 398 20.23 24.25 2.89
N VAL A 399 20.29 25.39 2.19
CA VAL A 399 21.21 25.61 1.06
C VAL A 399 22.70 25.50 1.43
N GLU A 400 23.04 25.62 2.71
CA GLU A 400 24.41 25.56 3.23
C GLU A 400 24.74 24.21 3.90
N ASP A 401 23.76 23.30 3.99
CA ASP A 401 23.91 22.01 4.64
C ASP A 401 23.69 20.85 3.64
N PRO A 402 24.73 20.05 3.34
CA PRO A 402 24.62 18.89 2.46
C PRO A 402 23.53 17.90 2.91
N ASP A 403 23.32 17.74 4.23
CA ASP A 403 22.28 16.86 4.78
C ASP A 403 20.87 17.30 4.37
N CYS A 404 20.71 18.54 3.91
CA CYS A 404 19.45 19.02 3.40
C CYS A 404 19.28 18.77 1.91
N THR A 405 20.31 19.12 1.13
CA THR A 405 20.24 19.37 -0.31
C THR A 405 20.53 18.15 -1.15
N TYR A 406 21.64 17.44 -0.90
CA TYR A 406 22.12 16.37 -1.79
C TYR A 406 22.68 15.15 -1.05
N ALA A 407 22.92 15.21 0.26
CA ALA A 407 23.41 14.04 0.98
C ALA A 407 22.32 12.97 1.04
N GLU A 408 22.70 11.77 0.61
CA GLU A 408 21.82 10.62 0.61
C GLU A 408 21.33 10.34 2.04
N GLN A 409 22.21 10.26 3.03
CA GLN A 409 21.88 10.08 4.45
C GLN A 409 22.22 11.34 5.25
N ILE A 410 21.54 11.52 6.39
CA ILE A 410 21.91 12.55 7.37
C ILE A 410 23.22 12.14 8.04
N SER A 411 24.31 12.82 7.68
CA SER A 411 25.64 12.58 8.22
C SER A 411 25.75 13.02 9.69
N ALA A 412 25.14 14.15 10.05
CA ALA A 412 25.16 14.72 11.39
C ALA A 412 23.75 15.01 11.91
N PRO A 413 22.99 13.98 12.33
CA PRO A 413 21.64 14.18 12.83
C PRO A 413 21.64 14.93 14.17
N HIS A 414 20.66 15.81 14.34
CA HIS A 414 20.38 16.44 15.62
C HIS A 414 19.82 15.44 16.62
N VAL A 415 18.99 14.50 16.15
CA VAL A 415 18.49 13.40 16.94
C VAL A 415 18.64 12.11 16.16
N ARG A 416 19.18 11.07 16.80
CA ARG A 416 19.15 9.69 16.29
C ARG A 416 18.44 8.82 17.31
N LEU A 417 17.43 8.08 16.86
CA LEU A 417 16.67 7.12 17.63
C LEU A 417 16.82 5.74 16.98
N THR A 418 17.25 4.73 17.72
CA THR A 418 17.51 3.37 17.21
C THR A 418 16.79 2.33 18.04
N ARG A 419 16.15 1.36 17.36
CA ARG A 419 15.45 0.26 18.01
C ARG A 419 16.41 -0.57 18.84
N THR A 420 16.02 -0.86 20.08
CA THR A 420 16.73 -1.82 20.93
C THR A 420 16.11 -3.21 20.83
N GLY A 421 16.90 -4.24 21.09
CA GLY A 421 16.42 -5.63 21.16
C GLY A 421 16.80 -6.48 19.95
N PRO A 422 16.41 -7.76 19.95
CA PRO A 422 16.84 -8.70 18.93
C PRO A 422 16.30 -8.28 17.57
N TYR A 423 17.23 -8.08 16.64
CA TYR A 423 16.99 -8.16 15.22
C TYR A 423 16.33 -9.52 14.99
N VAL A 424 15.01 -9.55 14.88
CA VAL A 424 14.34 -10.73 14.32
C VAL A 424 14.76 -10.75 12.86
N ILE A 425 15.95 -11.28 12.61
CA ILE A 425 16.29 -11.88 11.34
C ILE A 425 15.21 -12.95 11.20
N PRO A 426 14.30 -12.88 10.22
CA PRO A 426 13.43 -14.01 9.94
C PRO A 426 14.35 -15.17 9.57
N THR A 427 14.65 -16.02 10.54
CA THR A 427 15.31 -17.29 10.30
C THR A 427 14.29 -18.08 9.50
N ASN A 428 14.58 -18.33 8.22
CA ASN A 428 13.89 -19.35 7.41
C ASN A 428 14.18 -20.77 7.94
N THR A 429 14.53 -20.92 9.21
CA THR A 429 14.62 -22.21 9.88
C THR A 429 13.18 -22.60 10.20
N PRO A 430 12.63 -23.66 9.58
CA PRO A 430 11.31 -24.15 9.96
C PRO A 430 11.31 -24.39 11.46
N VAL A 431 10.41 -23.70 12.16
CA VAL A 431 10.15 -23.97 13.58
C VAL A 431 9.74 -25.45 13.63
N PRO A 432 10.51 -26.31 14.30
CA PRO A 432 10.14 -27.72 14.40
C PRO A 432 8.73 -27.78 15.01
N PRO A 433 7.83 -28.62 14.46
CA PRO A 433 6.47 -28.71 14.96
C PRO A 433 6.51 -28.95 16.47
N PRO A 434 5.63 -28.29 17.25
CA PRO A 434 5.63 -28.44 18.70
C PRO A 434 5.57 -29.93 19.03
N ALA A 435 6.60 -30.40 19.74
CA ALA A 435 6.73 -31.81 20.10
C ALA A 435 5.41 -32.29 20.70
N THR A 436 4.75 -33.19 19.97
CA THR A 436 3.49 -33.80 20.39
C THR A 436 3.77 -34.49 21.71
N LYS A 437 3.21 -33.97 22.80
CA LYS A 437 3.32 -34.61 24.12
C LYS A 437 2.76 -36.02 23.98
N THR A 438 3.65 -37.01 24.02
CA THR A 438 3.30 -38.42 24.14
C THR A 438 2.43 -38.59 25.39
N PRO A 439 1.27 -39.26 25.32
CA PRO A 439 0.44 -39.48 26.49
C PRO A 439 1.21 -40.34 27.50
N THR A 440 1.62 -39.72 28.60
CA THR A 440 2.23 -40.40 29.75
C THR A 440 1.20 -41.36 30.34
N LYS A 441 1.53 -42.65 30.41
CA LYS A 441 0.70 -43.66 31.08
C LYS A 441 0.39 -43.21 32.51
N THR A 442 -0.90 -43.20 32.83
CA THR A 442 -1.46 -42.95 34.14
C THR A 442 -0.82 -43.88 35.20
N PRO A 443 -0.19 -43.36 36.26
CA PRO A 443 0.25 -44.20 37.36
C PRO A 443 -0.94 -44.66 38.19
N SER A 444 -0.89 -45.93 38.58
CA SER A 444 -1.84 -46.64 39.46
C SER A 444 -1.99 -45.91 40.81
N PRO A 445 -3.21 -45.84 41.39
CA PRO A 445 -3.44 -45.15 42.65
C PRO A 445 -2.75 -45.86 43.82
N LEU A 446 -2.03 -45.09 44.64
CA LEU A 446 -1.46 -45.52 45.92
C LEU A 446 -2.53 -45.33 47.03
N PRO A 447 -2.61 -46.22 48.05
CA PRO A 447 -3.61 -46.13 49.11
C PRO A 447 -3.48 -44.88 49.99
N PRO A 448 -4.60 -44.36 50.56
CA PRO A 448 -4.61 -43.11 51.30
C PRO A 448 -4.04 -43.27 52.72
N THR A 449 -2.98 -42.53 53.01
CA THR A 449 -2.43 -42.37 54.36
C THR A 449 -3.11 -41.18 55.04
N LEU A 450 -3.85 -41.44 56.12
CA LEU A 450 -4.47 -40.41 56.95
C LEU A 450 -3.42 -39.75 57.85
N THR A 451 -3.18 -38.46 57.65
CA THR A 451 -2.45 -37.62 58.62
C THR A 451 -3.29 -36.37 58.91
N PRO A 452 -3.61 -36.05 60.18
CA PRO A 452 -4.48 -34.93 60.52
C PRO A 452 -3.70 -33.61 60.54
N THR A 453 -4.03 -32.68 59.64
CA THR A 453 -3.51 -31.31 59.63
C THR A 453 -4.48 -30.38 60.34
N LYS A 454 -4.02 -29.65 61.36
CA LYS A 454 -4.82 -28.67 62.12
C LYS A 454 -5.23 -27.48 61.24
N THR A 455 -6.53 -27.19 61.24
CA THR A 455 -7.17 -26.08 60.53
C THR A 455 -6.91 -24.72 61.22
N PRO A 456 -6.57 -23.64 60.50
CA PRO A 456 -6.47 -22.31 61.07
C PRO A 456 -7.85 -21.63 61.20
N THR A 457 -8.06 -20.99 62.35
CA THR A 457 -9.25 -20.24 62.76
C THR A 457 -9.45 -18.98 61.92
N LYS A 458 -10.64 -18.78 61.33
CA LYS A 458 -11.04 -17.53 60.67
C LYS A 458 -11.71 -16.57 61.66
N THR A 459 -11.21 -15.34 61.70
CA THR A 459 -11.76 -14.17 62.40
C THR A 459 -13.10 -13.74 61.80
N PRO A 460 -14.11 -13.31 62.59
CA PRO A 460 -15.44 -12.97 62.08
C PRO A 460 -15.50 -11.57 61.43
N THR A 461 -16.03 -11.51 60.21
CA THR A 461 -16.33 -10.27 59.49
C THR A 461 -17.81 -9.89 59.70
N LYS A 462 -18.07 -8.60 59.97
CA LYS A 462 -19.42 -8.08 60.28
C LYS A 462 -20.38 -8.19 59.10
N THR A 463 -21.60 -8.61 59.42
CA THR A 463 -22.78 -8.76 58.55
C THR A 463 -23.32 -7.40 58.06
N PRO A 464 -23.55 -7.21 56.74
CA PRO A 464 -24.28 -6.04 56.24
C PRO A 464 -25.81 -6.21 56.39
N THR A 465 -26.44 -5.09 56.73
CA THR A 465 -27.89 -4.91 56.97
C THR A 465 -28.72 -5.06 55.67
N PRO A 466 -29.91 -5.69 55.69
CA PRO A 466 -30.69 -5.95 54.48
C PRO A 466 -31.36 -4.67 53.92
N THR A 467 -31.12 -4.38 52.65
CA THR A 467 -31.80 -3.35 51.87
C THR A 467 -33.10 -3.91 51.27
N LYS A 468 -34.19 -3.14 51.36
CA LYS A 468 -35.53 -3.54 50.88
C LYS A 468 -35.54 -3.76 49.37
N SER A 469 -36.08 -4.91 48.96
CA SER A 469 -36.31 -5.32 47.57
C SER A 469 -37.40 -4.45 46.91
N PRO A 470 -37.20 -3.94 45.68
CA PRO A 470 -38.27 -3.30 44.92
C PRO A 470 -39.30 -4.31 44.41
N SER A 471 -40.53 -3.82 44.27
CA SER A 471 -41.75 -4.52 43.85
C SER A 471 -41.68 -5.01 42.39
N PRO A 472 -42.29 -6.16 42.04
CA PRO A 472 -42.19 -6.75 40.70
C PRO A 472 -42.83 -5.86 39.63
N THR A 473 -42.04 -5.53 38.60
CA THR A 473 -42.51 -4.82 37.40
C THR A 473 -43.20 -5.81 36.47
N LYS A 474 -44.38 -5.43 35.95
CA LYS A 474 -45.18 -6.26 35.04
C LYS A 474 -44.38 -6.63 33.79
N THR A 475 -44.30 -7.93 33.52
CA THR A 475 -43.71 -8.52 32.32
C THR A 475 -44.48 -8.08 31.07
N PRO A 476 -43.82 -7.52 30.04
CA PRO A 476 -44.47 -7.22 28.77
C PRO A 476 -44.80 -8.50 28.01
N THR A 477 -46.01 -8.55 27.46
CA THR A 477 -46.53 -9.61 26.59
C THR A 477 -45.67 -9.73 25.33
N PRO A 478 -45.29 -10.94 24.89
CA PRO A 478 -44.43 -11.13 23.72
C PRO A 478 -45.12 -10.65 22.44
N ILE A 479 -44.44 -9.77 21.70
CA ILE A 479 -44.82 -9.38 20.34
C ILE A 479 -44.33 -10.48 19.40
N LEU A 480 -45.25 -10.98 18.57
CA LEU A 480 -44.97 -11.99 17.55
C LEU A 480 -43.87 -11.51 16.60
N SER A 481 -42.72 -12.18 16.65
CA SER A 481 -41.64 -12.00 15.68
C SER A 481 -42.00 -12.75 14.40
N ILE A 482 -42.27 -12.00 13.33
CA ILE A 482 -42.31 -12.53 11.97
C ILE A 482 -40.88 -12.90 11.56
N THR A 483 -40.59 -14.20 11.58
CA THR A 483 -39.35 -14.76 11.04
C THR A 483 -39.30 -14.46 9.52
N PRO A 484 -38.27 -13.79 9.00
CA PRO A 484 -38.15 -13.58 7.56
C PRO A 484 -37.94 -14.93 6.86
N THR A 485 -38.86 -15.25 5.96
CA THR A 485 -38.79 -16.41 5.05
C THR A 485 -37.49 -16.34 4.25
N PRO A 486 -36.70 -17.43 4.17
CA PRO A 486 -35.48 -17.43 3.37
C PRO A 486 -35.80 -17.14 1.89
N PRO A 487 -34.94 -16.40 1.18
CA PRO A 487 -35.13 -16.12 -0.24
C PRO A 487 -35.19 -17.43 -1.05
N PRO A 488 -35.99 -17.48 -2.13
CA PRO A 488 -36.13 -18.68 -2.93
C PRO A 488 -34.77 -19.12 -3.49
N ALA A 489 -34.45 -20.40 -3.28
CA ALA A 489 -33.27 -21.02 -3.86
C ALA A 489 -33.37 -20.93 -5.39
N PHE A 490 -32.33 -20.38 -6.03
CA PHE A 490 -32.19 -20.44 -7.47
C PHE A 490 -32.09 -21.90 -7.90
N THR A 491 -33.14 -22.40 -8.55
CA THR A 491 -33.11 -23.65 -9.30
C THR A 491 -32.13 -23.49 -10.46
N PRO A 492 -31.12 -24.37 -10.62
CA PRO A 492 -30.22 -24.29 -11.75
C PRO A 492 -31.01 -24.48 -13.05
N THR A 493 -30.93 -23.49 -13.93
CA THR A 493 -31.45 -23.55 -15.29
C THR A 493 -30.81 -24.74 -16.02
N PRO A 494 -31.57 -25.60 -16.72
CA PRO A 494 -31.00 -26.72 -17.46
C PRO A 494 -30.00 -26.19 -18.49
N ILE A 495 -28.74 -26.62 -18.36
CA ILE A 495 -27.68 -26.35 -19.33
C ILE A 495 -28.02 -27.12 -20.60
N LEU A 496 -28.13 -26.42 -21.71
CA LEU A 496 -28.26 -27.04 -23.03
C LEU A 496 -27.03 -27.90 -23.30
N THR A 497 -27.24 -29.21 -23.29
CA THR A 497 -26.28 -30.21 -23.75
C THR A 497 -26.00 -30.00 -25.24
N LEU A 498 -24.83 -29.45 -25.56
CA LEU A 498 -24.32 -29.46 -26.92
C LEU A 498 -23.96 -30.89 -27.30
N THR A 499 -24.53 -31.34 -28.41
CA THR A 499 -24.32 -32.65 -29.02
C THR A 499 -22.82 -32.85 -29.30
N PRO A 500 -22.19 -33.94 -28.83
CA PRO A 500 -20.77 -34.19 -29.09
C PRO A 500 -20.54 -34.42 -30.58
N THR A 501 -19.60 -33.67 -31.13
CA THR A 501 -19.04 -33.84 -32.47
C THR A 501 -18.29 -35.19 -32.52
N PRO A 502 -18.36 -35.97 -33.62
CA PRO A 502 -17.78 -37.31 -33.67
C PRO A 502 -16.28 -37.31 -33.34
N SER A 503 -15.95 -38.18 -32.39
CA SER A 503 -14.63 -38.46 -31.84
C SER A 503 -13.69 -39.00 -32.92
N PHE A 504 -12.51 -38.40 -33.05
CA PHE A 504 -11.39 -39.03 -33.73
C PHE A 504 -10.86 -40.15 -32.82
N THR A 505 -10.87 -41.36 -33.38
CA THR A 505 -10.30 -42.59 -32.83
C THR A 505 -8.90 -42.38 -32.23
N PRO A 506 -8.64 -42.79 -30.98
CA PRO A 506 -7.30 -42.74 -30.40
C PRO A 506 -6.39 -43.78 -31.07
N SER A 507 -5.28 -43.30 -31.59
CA SER A 507 -4.11 -44.09 -32.02
C SER A 507 -3.47 -44.77 -30.79
N PRO A 508 -2.88 -45.98 -30.92
CA PRO A 508 -2.58 -46.82 -29.77
C PRO A 508 -1.48 -46.23 -28.87
N THR A 509 -1.68 -46.55 -27.60
CA THR A 509 -0.81 -46.34 -26.44
C THR A 509 0.64 -46.69 -26.74
N LEU A 510 1.51 -45.68 -26.64
CA LEU A 510 2.90 -45.92 -26.24
C LEU A 510 2.94 -45.74 -24.73
N THR A 511 3.22 -46.83 -24.02
CA THR A 511 3.83 -46.76 -22.70
C THR A 511 5.32 -46.55 -22.90
N PRO A 512 5.87 -45.40 -22.50
CA PRO A 512 7.26 -45.37 -22.10
C PRO A 512 7.33 -44.88 -20.65
N THR A 513 7.92 -45.73 -19.81
CA THR A 513 8.51 -45.34 -18.53
C THR A 513 9.59 -44.30 -18.83
N ILE A 514 9.30 -43.01 -18.62
CA ILE A 514 10.27 -41.93 -18.79
C ILE A 514 10.22 -41.09 -17.51
N ALA A 515 11.39 -40.91 -16.90
CA ALA A 515 11.62 -39.92 -15.87
C ALA A 515 11.23 -38.54 -16.43
N GLY A 516 10.03 -38.07 -16.08
CA GLY A 516 9.55 -36.75 -16.52
C GLY A 516 10.54 -35.69 -16.10
N LYS A 517 10.86 -34.77 -17.03
CA LYS A 517 11.68 -33.60 -16.72
C LYS A 517 11.04 -32.89 -15.51
N PRO A 518 11.77 -32.58 -14.43
CA PRO A 518 11.18 -31.92 -13.27
C PRO A 518 10.45 -30.64 -13.71
N GLY A 519 9.19 -30.48 -13.33
CA GLY A 519 8.35 -29.36 -13.77
C GLY A 519 7.47 -29.63 -15.00
N ASP A 520 7.60 -30.77 -15.67
CA ASP A 520 6.74 -31.19 -16.80
C ASP A 520 5.54 -31.98 -16.27
N ALA A 521 4.40 -31.32 -16.16
CA ALA A 521 3.18 -31.89 -15.56
C ALA A 521 2.30 -32.60 -16.59
N ASN A 522 2.37 -32.19 -17.87
CA ASN A 522 1.55 -32.76 -18.94
C ASN A 522 2.24 -33.92 -19.69
N GLY A 523 3.55 -34.14 -19.45
CA GLY A 523 4.34 -35.22 -20.01
C GLY A 523 4.78 -35.00 -21.46
N ASP A 524 4.80 -33.75 -21.95
CA ASP A 524 5.16 -33.42 -23.33
C ASP A 524 6.66 -33.16 -23.55
N ASN A 525 7.48 -33.37 -22.52
CA ASN A 525 8.91 -33.09 -22.42
C ASN A 525 9.28 -31.59 -22.49
N LYS A 526 8.33 -30.68 -22.29
CA LYS A 526 8.57 -29.25 -22.10
C LYS A 526 8.16 -28.86 -20.69
N VAL A 527 8.70 -27.73 -20.24
CA VAL A 527 8.28 -27.10 -18.99
C VAL A 527 7.87 -25.71 -19.39
N ASP A 528 6.57 -25.47 -19.51
CA ASP A 528 6.05 -24.21 -20.02
C ASP A 528 4.81 -23.74 -19.25
N GLY A 529 4.06 -22.80 -19.84
CA GLY A 529 2.88 -22.21 -19.22
C GLY A 529 1.74 -23.21 -19.01
N ILE A 530 1.70 -24.32 -19.74
CA ILE A 530 0.70 -25.38 -19.57
C ILE A 530 0.96 -26.14 -18.28
N ASP A 531 2.22 -26.44 -17.95
CA ASP A 531 2.58 -27.11 -16.70
C ASP A 531 2.32 -26.25 -15.47
N TYR A 532 2.51 -24.93 -15.60
CA TYR A 532 2.14 -23.96 -14.58
C TYR A 532 0.64 -24.00 -14.27
N ILE A 533 -0.22 -24.14 -15.30
CA ILE A 533 -1.67 -24.23 -15.12
C ILE A 533 -2.03 -25.51 -14.35
N VAL A 534 -1.32 -26.62 -14.59
CA VAL A 534 -1.52 -27.87 -13.83
C VAL A 534 -1.15 -27.68 -12.36
N TRP A 535 -0.01 -27.08 -12.04
CA TRP A 535 0.37 -26.73 -10.67
C TRP A 535 -0.63 -25.76 -10.01
N LEU A 536 -1.02 -24.69 -10.71
CA LEU A 536 -1.94 -23.68 -10.21
C LEU A 536 -3.31 -24.26 -9.84
N ASN A 537 -3.84 -25.17 -10.67
CA ASN A 537 -5.13 -25.82 -10.43
C ASN A 537 -5.13 -26.76 -9.22
N HIS A 538 -3.95 -27.22 -8.79
CA HIS A 538 -3.80 -28.14 -7.66
C HIS A 538 -3.10 -27.50 -6.46
N TYR A 539 -2.76 -26.21 -6.51
CA TYR A 539 -2.09 -25.50 -5.42
C TYR A 539 -2.87 -25.61 -4.10
N ASN A 540 -2.15 -25.94 -3.03
CA ASN A 540 -2.68 -26.16 -1.68
C ASN A 540 -3.63 -27.37 -1.59
N GLN A 541 -3.43 -28.38 -2.45
CA GLN A 541 -4.16 -29.66 -2.42
C GLN A 541 -3.19 -30.83 -2.18
N THR A 542 -3.67 -31.84 -1.45
CA THR A 542 -3.00 -33.14 -1.36
C THR A 542 -3.26 -33.96 -2.61
N THR A 543 -2.25 -34.65 -3.14
CA THR A 543 -2.38 -35.45 -4.35
C THR A 543 -1.68 -36.80 -4.22
N THR A 544 -2.18 -37.80 -4.94
CA THR A 544 -1.51 -39.09 -5.16
C THR A 544 -0.98 -39.23 -6.59
N SER A 545 -1.29 -38.27 -7.46
CA SER A 545 -0.89 -38.25 -8.87
C SER A 545 0.49 -37.59 -9.10
N GLY A 546 1.16 -37.13 -8.04
CA GLY A 546 2.52 -36.58 -8.11
C GLY A 546 2.66 -35.43 -9.13
N PRO A 547 3.70 -35.46 -9.99
CA PRO A 547 3.97 -34.41 -10.98
C PRO A 547 2.81 -34.13 -11.94
N LEU A 548 1.95 -35.11 -12.22
CA LEU A 548 0.77 -34.92 -13.08
C LEU A 548 -0.24 -33.93 -12.51
N HIS A 549 -0.20 -33.69 -11.19
CA HIS A 549 -1.00 -32.67 -10.49
C HIS A 549 -0.10 -31.55 -9.96
N GLY A 550 1.12 -31.40 -10.46
CA GLY A 550 2.05 -30.36 -10.04
C GLY A 550 2.77 -30.61 -8.71
N ASP A 551 2.73 -31.81 -8.13
CA ASP A 551 3.60 -32.21 -6.99
C ASP A 551 4.93 -32.72 -7.55
N PHE A 552 5.79 -31.79 -7.93
CA PHE A 552 7.05 -32.07 -8.61
C PHE A 552 8.15 -32.59 -7.68
N ASN A 553 7.99 -32.47 -6.35
CA ASN A 553 8.88 -33.06 -5.35
C ASN A 553 8.39 -34.40 -4.76
N ASN A 554 7.21 -34.90 -5.18
CA ASN A 554 6.56 -36.11 -4.67
C ASN A 554 6.34 -36.11 -3.15
N SER A 555 6.03 -34.96 -2.56
CA SER A 555 5.71 -34.85 -1.13
C SER A 555 4.28 -35.30 -0.79
N GLY A 556 3.42 -35.45 -1.79
CA GLY A 556 1.98 -35.68 -1.63
C GLY A 556 1.17 -34.40 -1.44
N PHE A 557 1.79 -33.21 -1.53
CA PHE A 557 1.16 -31.91 -1.35
C PHE A 557 1.72 -30.89 -2.34
N VAL A 558 0.85 -30.19 -3.06
CA VAL A 558 1.25 -29.22 -4.10
C VAL A 558 1.39 -27.83 -3.49
N ASP A 559 2.61 -27.33 -3.37
CA ASP A 559 2.89 -26.05 -2.72
C ASP A 559 3.95 -25.19 -3.43
N GLY A 560 4.49 -24.20 -2.71
CA GLY A 560 5.50 -23.29 -3.24
C GLY A 560 6.84 -23.97 -3.57
N LEU A 561 7.16 -25.12 -3.00
CA LEU A 561 8.38 -25.88 -3.34
C LEU A 561 8.28 -26.49 -4.73
N ASP A 562 7.08 -26.95 -5.12
CA ASP A 562 6.84 -27.46 -6.46
C ASP A 562 6.90 -26.35 -7.51
N TYR A 563 6.38 -25.16 -7.19
CA TYR A 563 6.54 -23.99 -8.06
C TYR A 563 8.00 -23.67 -8.37
N ILE A 564 8.89 -23.77 -7.37
CA ILE A 564 10.32 -23.55 -7.57
C ILE A 564 10.93 -24.62 -8.49
N ILE A 565 10.44 -25.86 -8.44
CA ILE A 565 10.89 -26.91 -9.36
C ILE A 565 10.44 -26.60 -10.78
N TRP A 566 9.18 -26.21 -11.00
CA TRP A 566 8.72 -25.76 -12.32
C TRP A 566 9.53 -24.56 -12.83
N LEU A 567 9.67 -23.52 -12.00
CA LEU A 567 10.36 -22.27 -12.37
C LEU A 567 11.83 -22.51 -12.75
N ASN A 568 12.52 -23.41 -12.05
CA ASN A 568 13.92 -23.73 -12.34
C ASN A 568 14.11 -24.53 -13.64
N ASN A 569 13.03 -25.08 -14.20
CA ASN A 569 13.09 -25.92 -15.40
C ASN A 569 12.36 -25.32 -16.63
N TYR A 570 11.69 -24.16 -16.46
CA TYR A 570 10.94 -23.38 -17.46
C TYR A 570 11.81 -22.78 -18.56
#